data_AF-A0A7Y2ILY7-F1
#
_entry.id   AF-A0A7Y2ILY7-F1
#
_cell.length_a   1.000
_cell.length_b   1.000
_cell.length_c   1.000
_cell.angle_alpha   90.00
_cell.angle_beta   90.00
_cell.angle_gamma   90.00
#
_symmetry.space_group_name_H-M   'P 1'
#
loop_
_entity.id
_entity.type
_entity.pdbx_description
1 polymer ?
#
loop_
_entity_poly.entity_id
_entity_poly.type
_entity_poly.pdbx_seq_one_letter_code
_entity_poly.pdbx_strand_id
1 'polypeptide(L)'
;MSRRRTISLFALVSVVASLLVVSSGASADHTAEPTAVTVAGSLQDELGCSADWLADCPETQLSSDAEDGLWQAEFTVPAGEWEYKATLNDAWDENYGAGAVAGGANIALS
;
A
#
# COMPACT_ATOMS: atom_id res chain seq x y z
N MET A 1 50.61 -45.84 -48.11
CA MET A 1 49.38 -46.63 -47.89
C MET A 1 48.47 -45.83 -46.96
N SER A 2 47.46 -45.15 -47.50
CA SER A 2 46.51 -44.31 -46.76
C SER A 2 45.08 -44.81 -47.01
N ARG A 3 44.42 -45.28 -45.95
CA ARG A 3 42.98 -45.61 -45.82
C ARG A 3 42.66 -45.41 -44.33
N ARG A 4 41.53 -44.85 -43.89
CA ARG A 4 40.13 -45.10 -44.28
C ARG A 4 39.26 -43.88 -43.91
N ARG A 5 38.23 -43.64 -44.73
CA ARG A 5 37.08 -42.77 -44.45
C ARG A 5 36.09 -43.50 -43.54
N THR A 6 35.51 -42.81 -42.57
CA THR A 6 34.25 -43.20 -41.92
C THR A 6 33.38 -41.97 -41.75
N ILE A 7 32.30 -41.92 -42.53
CA ILE A 7 31.20 -40.97 -42.41
C ILE A 7 30.25 -41.59 -41.39
N SER A 8 30.04 -40.94 -40.25
CA SER A 8 29.03 -41.35 -39.27
C SER A 8 27.89 -40.35 -39.28
N LEU A 9 26.81 -40.74 -39.95
CA LEU A 9 25.45 -40.25 -39.70
C LEU A 9 25.02 -40.81 -38.34
N PHE A 10 24.80 -39.95 -37.35
CA PHE A 10 24.02 -40.34 -36.17
C PHE A 10 22.89 -39.33 -35.96
N ALA A 11 21.72 -39.93 -35.83
CA ALA A 11 20.41 -39.33 -35.89
C ALA A 11 20.11 -38.42 -34.69
N LEU A 12 19.41 -37.32 -35.01
CA LEU A 12 18.23 -36.80 -34.31
C LEU A 12 18.18 -37.01 -32.79
N VAL A 13 18.68 -36.04 -32.03
CA VAL A 13 18.34 -35.90 -30.59
C VAL A 13 17.30 -34.80 -30.48
N SER A 14 16.06 -35.19 -30.17
CA SER A 14 14.91 -34.31 -29.96
C SER A 14 15.19 -33.32 -28.83
N VAL A 15 15.22 -32.03 -29.15
CA VAL A 15 15.25 -30.94 -28.18
C VAL A 15 13.84 -30.78 -27.60
N VAL A 16 13.55 -31.43 -26.48
CA VAL A 16 12.37 -31.10 -25.67
C VAL A 16 12.76 -29.91 -24.80
N ALA A 17 12.55 -28.71 -25.33
CA ALA A 17 12.72 -27.48 -24.57
C ALA A 17 11.58 -27.35 -23.56
N SER A 18 11.85 -27.72 -22.30
CA SER A 18 10.95 -27.46 -21.18
C SER A 18 10.85 -25.94 -20.96
N LEU A 19 9.74 -25.34 -21.39
CA LEU A 19 9.36 -23.97 -21.05
C LEU A 19 9.04 -23.91 -19.55
N LEU A 20 10.04 -23.57 -18.73
CA LEU A 20 9.80 -23.02 -17.40
C LEU A 20 9.26 -21.60 -17.60
N VAL A 21 7.94 -21.46 -17.57
CA VAL A 21 7.30 -20.14 -17.45
C VAL A 21 7.63 -19.64 -16.05
N VAL A 22 8.71 -18.87 -15.93
CA VAL A 22 8.98 -18.08 -14.72
C VAL A 22 7.99 -16.93 -14.76
N SER A 23 6.88 -17.08 -14.04
CA SER A 23 5.94 -16.00 -13.78
C SER A 23 6.68 -14.89 -13.05
N SER A 24 7.14 -13.91 -13.81
CA SER A 24 7.74 -12.70 -13.28
C SER A 24 6.59 -11.86 -12.75
N GLY A 25 6.27 -11.98 -11.45
CA GLY A 25 5.30 -11.12 -10.81
C GLY A 25 5.71 -9.66 -11.07
N ALA A 26 4.80 -8.85 -11.60
CA ALA A 26 5.05 -7.44 -11.77
C ALA A 26 5.31 -6.83 -10.37
N SER A 27 6.50 -6.26 -10.17
CA SER A 27 6.76 -5.42 -9.01
C SER A 27 6.26 -4.02 -9.38
N ALA A 28 5.19 -3.59 -8.75
CA ALA A 28 4.81 -2.18 -8.79
C ALA A 28 5.65 -1.42 -7.77
N ASP A 29 6.11 -0.23 -8.16
CA ASP A 29 6.84 0.70 -7.30
C ASP A 29 5.82 1.30 -6.32
N HIS A 30 5.61 0.60 -5.21
CA HIS A 30 4.74 1.05 -4.14
C HIS A 30 5.59 1.72 -3.07
N THR A 31 5.14 2.89 -2.59
CA THR A 31 5.67 3.49 -1.37
C THR A 31 5.59 2.46 -0.24
N ALA A 32 6.56 2.44 0.66
CA ALA A 32 6.52 1.52 1.79
C ALA A 32 5.23 1.74 2.60
N GLU A 33 4.66 0.65 3.12
CA GLU A 33 3.50 0.73 4.01
C GLU A 33 3.77 1.70 5.16
N PRO A 34 2.83 2.60 5.48
CA PRO A 34 3.01 3.54 6.57
C PRO A 34 3.09 2.81 7.91
N THR A 35 3.81 3.38 8.88
CA THR A 35 3.89 2.83 10.24
C THR A 35 2.66 3.18 11.08
N ALA A 36 1.95 4.24 10.70
CA ALA A 36 0.72 4.70 11.35
C ALA A 36 -0.16 5.46 10.34
N VAL A 37 -1.48 5.37 10.53
CA VAL A 37 -2.45 6.18 9.80
C VAL A 37 -3.39 6.82 10.82
N THR A 38 -3.52 8.14 10.80
CA THR A 38 -4.35 8.89 11.75
C THR A 38 -5.43 9.66 11.01
N VAL A 39 -6.65 9.65 11.54
CA VAL A 39 -7.74 10.54 11.12
C VAL A 39 -7.56 11.88 11.83
N ALA A 40 -6.75 12.76 11.25
CA ALA A 40 -6.45 14.07 11.81
C ALA A 40 -7.48 15.11 11.34
N GLY A 41 -8.14 15.78 12.28
CA GLY A 41 -9.27 16.66 11.95
C GLY A 41 -9.76 17.50 13.12
N SER A 42 -10.84 18.24 12.89
CA SER A 42 -11.53 19.08 13.87
C SER A 42 -12.45 18.31 14.82
N LEU A 43 -12.43 16.98 14.75
CA LEU A 43 -13.24 16.05 15.55
C LEU A 43 -12.43 15.40 16.68
N GLN A 44 -11.13 15.69 16.75
CA GLN A 44 -10.17 14.92 17.51
C GLN A 44 -10.28 15.20 19.00
N ASP A 45 -10.50 16.46 19.39
CA ASP A 45 -10.73 16.81 20.78
C ASP A 45 -11.98 16.12 21.37
N GLU A 46 -13.06 16.03 20.58
CA GLU A 46 -14.28 15.31 20.94
C GLU A 46 -14.06 13.79 21.06
N LEU A 47 -13.08 13.23 20.34
CA LEU A 47 -12.68 11.83 20.43
C LEU A 47 -11.62 11.55 21.50
N GLY A 48 -11.20 12.56 22.26
CA GLY A 48 -10.30 12.42 23.40
C GLY A 48 -8.83 12.76 23.13
N CYS A 49 -8.50 13.26 21.93
CA CYS A 49 -7.19 13.85 21.67
C CYS A 49 -6.99 15.12 22.50
N SER A 50 -5.74 15.50 22.73
CA SER A 50 -5.42 16.73 23.48
C SER A 50 -5.77 18.03 22.74
N ALA A 51 -5.91 17.96 21.41
CA ALA A 51 -6.28 19.05 20.52
C ALA A 51 -6.71 18.47 19.15
N ASP A 52 -7.28 19.34 18.32
CA ASP A 52 -7.53 19.05 16.91
C ASP A 52 -6.27 19.06 16.05
N TRP A 53 -6.37 18.43 14.88
CA TRP A 53 -5.34 18.42 13.83
C TRP A 53 -3.98 17.84 14.26
N LEU A 54 -4.00 16.89 15.19
CA LEU A 54 -2.85 16.13 15.64
C LEU A 54 -2.65 14.90 14.75
N ALA A 55 -1.57 14.90 13.97
CA ALA A 55 -1.20 13.76 13.12
C ALA A 55 -0.78 12.51 13.93
N ASP A 56 -0.36 12.73 15.18
CA ASP A 56 0.19 11.72 16.10
C ASP A 56 -0.78 11.35 17.23
N CYS A 57 -2.06 11.75 17.15
CA CYS A 57 -3.03 11.42 18.19
C CYS A 57 -3.40 9.91 18.17
N PRO A 58 -3.08 9.14 19.22
CA PRO A 58 -3.35 7.70 19.24
C PRO A 58 -4.85 7.35 19.30
N GLU A 59 -5.70 8.23 19.83
CA GLU A 59 -7.15 8.03 19.96
C GLU A 59 -7.87 7.99 18.61
N THR A 60 -7.23 8.50 17.55
CA THR A 60 -7.77 8.52 16.18
C THR A 60 -6.85 7.80 15.17
N GLN A 61 -5.91 7.00 15.66
CA GLN A 61 -5.14 6.09 14.81
C GLN A 61 -6.00 4.93 14.34
N LEU A 62 -5.78 4.54 13.09
CA LEU A 62 -6.38 3.38 12.46
C LEU A 62 -5.53 2.13 12.75
N SER A 63 -6.18 0.97 12.76
CA SER A 63 -5.48 -0.32 12.80
C SER A 63 -5.36 -0.90 11.40
N SER A 64 -4.17 -1.39 11.05
CA SER A 64 -3.96 -2.15 9.82
C SER A 64 -4.56 -3.55 9.96
N ASP A 65 -5.38 -3.93 8.98
CA ASP A 65 -5.87 -5.28 8.79
C ASP A 65 -5.10 -5.93 7.63
N ALA A 66 -4.41 -7.02 7.94
CA ALA A 66 -3.56 -7.71 6.97
C ALA A 66 -4.33 -8.64 6.03
N GLU A 67 -5.59 -8.99 6.34
CA GLU A 67 -6.39 -9.87 5.52
C GLU A 67 -6.95 -9.15 4.29
N ASP A 68 -7.34 -7.88 4.45
CA ASP A 68 -7.85 -7.03 3.36
C ASP A 68 -6.89 -5.90 2.95
N GLY A 69 -5.84 -5.64 3.73
CA GLY A 69 -4.84 -4.61 3.45
C GLY A 69 -5.33 -3.19 3.74
N LEU A 70 -6.38 -3.03 4.55
CA LEU A 70 -6.96 -1.72 4.87
C LEU A 70 -6.55 -1.23 6.26
N TRP A 71 -6.53 0.10 6.41
CA TRP A 71 -6.44 0.76 7.69
C TRP A 71 -7.83 1.19 8.13
N GLN A 72 -8.27 0.77 9.31
CA GLN A 72 -9.65 0.93 9.75
C GLN A 72 -9.79 1.16 11.26
N ALA A 73 -10.83 1.90 11.61
CA ALA A 73 -11.31 2.10 12.98
C ALA A 73 -12.79 2.55 12.93
N GLU A 74 -13.49 2.41 14.06
CA GLU A 74 -14.83 2.94 14.25
C GLU A 74 -14.81 3.99 15.36
N PHE A 75 -15.39 5.16 15.09
CA PHE A 75 -15.46 6.26 16.04
C PHE A 75 -16.92 6.67 16.28
N THR A 76 -17.29 6.89 17.54
CA THR A 76 -18.56 7.54 17.89
C THR A 76 -18.34 9.05 17.92
N VAL A 77 -18.66 9.72 16.80
CA VAL A 77 -18.49 11.17 16.67
C VAL A 77 -19.82 11.87 17.03
N PRO A 78 -19.81 12.94 17.87
CA PRO A 78 -20.99 13.75 18.11
C PRO A 78 -21.57 14.36 16.83
N ALA A 79 -22.88 14.62 16.81
CA ALA A 79 -23.52 15.31 15.70
C ALA A 79 -22.95 16.74 15.56
N GLY A 80 -22.56 17.13 14.35
CA GLY A 80 -21.92 18.40 14.08
C GLY A 80 -21.34 18.45 12.67
N GLU A 81 -20.72 19.58 12.34
CA GLU A 81 -19.97 19.75 11.11
C GLU A 81 -18.49 19.60 11.44
N TRP A 82 -17.84 18.60 10.86
CA TRP A 82 -16.45 18.26 11.11
C TRP A 82 -15.67 18.20 9.81
N GLU A 83 -14.36 18.24 9.92
CA GLU A 83 -13.46 18.03 8.79
C GLU A 83 -12.23 17.24 9.20
N TYR A 84 -11.72 16.41 8.28
CA TYR A 84 -10.57 15.56 8.55
C TYR A 84 -9.72 15.27 7.30
N LYS A 85 -8.54 14.70 7.55
CA LYS A 85 -7.60 14.14 6.57
C LYS A 85 -6.99 12.86 7.14
N ALA A 86 -6.44 12.02 6.26
CA ALA A 86 -5.61 10.89 6.68
C ALA A 86 -4.14 11.33 6.68
N THR A 87 -3.46 11.30 7.83
CA THR A 87 -2.01 11.54 7.94
C THR A 87 -1.27 10.23 8.09
N LEU A 88 -0.07 10.15 7.53
CA LEU A 88 0.78 8.96 7.63
C LEU A 88 1.98 9.21 8.54
N ASN A 89 2.43 8.14 9.21
CA ASN A 89 3.69 8.12 9.97
C ASN A 89 3.76 9.19 11.08
N ASP A 90 2.64 9.44 11.77
CA ASP A 90 2.54 10.41 12.88
C ASP A 90 2.98 11.84 12.50
N ALA A 91 2.92 12.20 11.21
CA ALA A 91 3.39 13.48 10.70
C ALA A 91 2.51 14.02 9.56
N TRP A 92 2.70 15.29 9.22
CA TRP A 92 2.01 15.94 8.10
C TRP A 92 2.77 15.86 6.77
N ASP A 93 3.94 15.24 6.74
CA ASP A 93 4.78 15.13 5.53
C ASP A 93 4.04 14.44 4.37
N GLU A 94 3.27 13.40 4.70
CA GLU A 94 2.39 12.71 3.76
C GLU A 94 0.98 12.62 4.36
N ASN A 95 0.00 13.14 3.63
CA ASN A 95 -1.38 13.18 4.07
C ASN A 95 -2.32 13.25 2.86
N TYR A 96 -3.54 12.76 3.04
CA TYR A 96 -4.52 12.63 1.97
C TYR A 96 -5.85 13.26 2.39
N GLY A 97 -6.37 14.13 1.53
CA GLY A 97 -7.63 14.84 1.74
C GLY A 97 -8.72 14.41 0.75
N ALA A 98 -9.65 15.31 0.48
CA ALA A 98 -10.77 15.11 -0.45
C ALA A 98 -10.30 14.54 -1.79
N GLY A 99 -10.97 13.47 -2.23
CA GLY A 99 -10.62 12.74 -3.46
C GLY A 99 -9.34 11.91 -3.36
N ALA A 100 -8.86 11.60 -2.16
CA ALA A 100 -7.59 10.92 -1.91
C ALA A 100 -6.38 11.64 -2.55
N VAL A 101 -6.46 12.97 -2.65
CA VAL A 101 -5.38 13.78 -3.20
C VAL A 101 -4.34 14.01 -2.10
N ALA A 102 -3.06 13.73 -2.42
CA ALA A 102 -1.94 14.04 -1.55
C ALA A 102 -1.89 15.56 -1.28
N GLY A 103 -1.87 15.94 0.00
CA GLY A 103 -1.97 17.35 0.41
C GLY A 103 -3.32 18.00 0.05
N GLY A 104 -4.34 17.21 -0.30
CA GLY A 104 -5.65 17.68 -0.75
C GLY A 104 -6.42 18.48 0.29
N ALA A 105 -7.55 19.06 -0.14
CA ALA A 105 -8.47 19.78 0.74
C ALA A 105 -9.03 18.88 1.85
N ASN A 106 -9.56 19.46 2.93
CA ASN A 106 -10.16 18.68 4.01
C ASN A 106 -11.42 17.93 3.53
N ILE A 107 -11.67 16.76 4.11
CA ILE A 107 -12.88 15.97 3.88
C ILE A 107 -13.94 16.43 4.88
N ALA A 108 -15.07 16.92 4.39
CA ALA A 108 -16.20 17.31 5.25
C ALA A 108 -16.98 16.09 5.74
N LEU A 109 -17.42 16.14 7.00
CA LEU A 109 -18.26 15.14 7.67
C LEU A 109 -19.42 15.88 8.37
N SER A 110 -20.66 15.56 7.98
CA SER A 110 -21.91 16.20 8.43
C SER A 110 -23.03 15.19 8.60
#